data_AF-A0A7C7ZNW7-F1
#
_entry.id   AF-A0A7C7ZNW7-F1
#
_cell.length_a   1.000
_cell.length_b   1.000
_cell.length_c   1.000
_cell.angle_alpha   90.00
_cell.angle_beta   90.00
_cell.angle_gamma   90.00
#
_symmetry.space_group_name_H-M   'P 1'
#
loop_
_entity.id
_entity.type
_entity.pdbx_description
1 polymer ?
#
loop_
_entity_poly.entity_id
_entity_poly.type
_entity_poly.pdbx_seq_one_letter_code
_entity_poly.pdbx_strand_id
1 'polypeptide(L)'
;MNTNVKTASRGIVINNVLRNTYQLLSATLLFSGLMAYLSMSLQLPHFGFLITLGGYFGLLYLTHKLRNSAGGILAVFALTGFMGLTLGPIIGSYTTAFSNGSELIAMAMTGTGTIFLALSFYALVSGKDFSFMSGFLTAGILVAFLAGIAAYFFAIPALSLTVSAAFILLMSG
;
A
#
# COMPACT_ATOMS: atom_id res chain seq x y z
N MET A 1 10.59 -42.13 -16.09
CA MET A 1 10.39 -41.00 -17.00
C MET A 1 9.37 -40.01 -16.41
N ASN A 2 9.57 -39.49 -15.18
CA ASN A 2 8.49 -38.81 -14.42
C ASN A 2 8.91 -37.52 -13.69
N THR A 3 10.16 -37.08 -13.80
CA THR A 3 10.66 -35.86 -13.12
C THR A 3 10.26 -34.58 -13.85
N ASN A 4 10.24 -34.58 -15.19
CA ASN A 4 9.90 -33.40 -16.00
C ASN A 4 8.43 -32.96 -15.86
N VAL A 5 7.48 -33.89 -15.68
CA VAL A 5 6.05 -33.57 -15.52
C VAL A 5 5.77 -32.88 -14.18
N LYS A 6 6.45 -33.28 -13.10
CA LYS A 6 6.29 -32.66 -11.77
C LYS A 6 6.88 -31.25 -11.71
N THR A 7 8.02 -31.01 -12.38
CA THR A 7 8.65 -29.69 -12.45
C THR A 7 7.85 -28.71 -13.30
N ALA A 8 7.35 -29.13 -14.46
CA ALA A 8 6.49 -28.30 -15.31
C ALA A 8 5.17 -27.93 -14.60
N SER A 9 4.52 -28.88 -13.92
CA SER A 9 3.31 -28.62 -13.14
C SER A 9 3.52 -27.64 -11.99
N ARG A 10 4.63 -27.76 -11.23
CA ARG A 10 4.97 -26.81 -10.15
C ARG A 10 5.22 -25.39 -10.68
N GLY A 11 5.96 -25.25 -11.78
CA GLY A 11 6.20 -23.94 -12.40
C GLY A 11 4.93 -23.25 -12.87
N ILE A 12 4.00 -24.00 -13.48
CA ILE A 12 2.70 -23.48 -13.94
C ILE A 12 1.83 -23.02 -12.75
N VAL A 13 1.79 -23.79 -11.65
CA VAL A 13 1.01 -23.43 -10.46
C VAL A 13 1.56 -22.17 -9.78
N ILE A 14 2.87 -22.03 -9.63
CA ILE A 14 3.50 -20.84 -9.02
C ILE A 14 3.18 -19.58 -9.84
N ASN A 15 3.31 -19.65 -11.17
CA ASN A 15 3.02 -18.52 -12.05
C ASN A 15 1.55 -18.09 -11.97
N ASN A 16 0.62 -19.05 -11.87
CA ASN A 16 -0.81 -18.75 -11.72
C ASN A 16 -1.13 -18.05 -10.39
N VAL A 17 -0.53 -18.48 -9.28
CA VAL A 17 -0.74 -17.83 -7.98
C VAL A 17 -0.19 -16.42 -7.99
N LEU A 18 1.02 -16.21 -8.52
CA LEU A 18 1.61 -14.87 -8.64
C LEU A 18 0.72 -13.95 -9.48
N ARG A 19 0.29 -14.40 -10.67
CA ARG A 19 -0.61 -13.63 -11.53
C ARG A 19 -1.90 -13.23 -10.80
N ASN A 20 -2.54 -14.17 -10.10
CA ASN A 20 -3.77 -13.90 -9.36
C ASN A 20 -3.53 -12.92 -8.20
N THR A 21 -2.41 -13.03 -7.48
CA THR A 21 -2.04 -12.09 -6.41
C THR A 21 -1.86 -10.68 -6.97
N TYR A 22 -1.17 -10.53 -8.11
CA TYR A 22 -0.99 -9.23 -8.76
C TYR A 22 -2.29 -8.65 -9.31
N GLN A 23 -3.17 -9.49 -9.85
CA GLN A 23 -4.49 -9.07 -10.30
C GLN A 23 -5.35 -8.58 -9.13
N LEU A 24 -5.36 -9.32 -8.02
CA LEU A 24 -6.09 -8.91 -6.82
C LEU A 24 -5.48 -7.64 -6.20
N LEU A 25 -4.16 -7.54 -6.10
CA LEU A 25 -3.49 -6.36 -5.57
C LEU A 25 -3.81 -5.11 -6.39
N SER A 26 -3.65 -5.18 -7.71
CA SER A 26 -3.97 -4.05 -8.60
C SER A 26 -5.46 -3.66 -8.54
N ALA A 27 -6.37 -4.64 -8.49
CA ALA A 27 -7.80 -4.38 -8.31
C ALA A 27 -8.10 -3.71 -6.96
N THR A 28 -7.43 -4.11 -5.87
CA THR A 28 -7.60 -3.46 -4.56
C THR A 28 -7.04 -2.04 -4.51
N LEU A 29 -5.94 -1.76 -5.23
CA LEU A 29 -5.37 -0.41 -5.36
C LEU A 29 -6.29 0.52 -6.15
N LEU A 30 -6.80 0.07 -7.29
CA LEU A 30 -7.77 0.82 -8.10
C LEU A 30 -9.04 1.09 -7.30
N PHE A 31 -9.57 0.07 -6.61
CA PHE A 31 -10.75 0.22 -5.76
C PHE A 31 -10.53 1.24 -4.63
N SER A 32 -9.38 1.19 -3.95
CA SER A 32 -9.02 2.17 -2.92
C SER A 32 -8.94 3.60 -3.48
N GLY A 33 -8.31 3.78 -4.64
CA GLY A 33 -8.26 5.06 -5.33
C GLY A 33 -9.63 5.61 -5.72
N LEU A 34 -10.53 4.75 -6.22
CA LEU A 34 -11.92 5.11 -6.51
C LEU A 34 -12.68 5.53 -5.25
N MET A 35 -12.50 4.82 -4.14
CA MET A 35 -13.13 5.16 -2.86
C MET A 35 -12.60 6.48 -2.30
N ALA A 36 -11.30 6.73 -2.40
CA ALA A 36 -10.71 8.02 -2.03
C ALA A 36 -11.26 9.17 -2.87
N TYR A 37 -11.36 8.97 -4.20
CA TYR A 37 -11.97 9.95 -5.11
C TYR A 37 -13.45 10.21 -4.78
N LEU A 38 -14.22 9.15 -4.52
CA LEU A 38 -15.62 9.25 -4.14
C LEU A 38 -15.80 10.03 -2.83
N SER A 39 -14.97 9.73 -1.83
CA SER A 39 -15.00 10.45 -0.55
C SER A 39 -14.63 11.93 -0.70
N MET A 40 -13.71 12.27 -1.60
CA MET A 40 -13.35 13.66 -1.90
C MET A 40 -14.50 14.37 -2.64
N SER A 41 -15.10 13.73 -3.64
CA SER A 41 -16.22 14.29 -4.41
C SER A 41 -17.48 14.49 -3.56
N LEU A 42 -17.73 13.62 -2.59
CA LEU A 42 -18.85 13.72 -1.65
C LEU A 42 -18.54 14.64 -0.45
N GLN A 43 -17.32 15.19 -0.37
CA GLN A 43 -16.85 16.03 0.74
C GLN A 43 -17.16 15.40 2.11
N LEU A 44 -16.91 14.10 2.23
CA LEU A 44 -17.21 13.40 3.48
C LEU A 44 -16.39 14.01 4.62
N PRO A 45 -17.00 14.23 5.81
CA PRO A 45 -16.25 14.69 6.97
C PRO A 45 -15.25 13.62 7.40
N HIS A 46 -14.20 14.04 8.12
CA HIS A 46 -13.24 13.11 8.70
C HIS A 46 -14.00 12.13 9.61
N PHE A 47 -13.93 10.85 9.26
CA PHE A 47 -14.37 9.79 10.16
C PHE A 47 -13.52 9.90 11.43
N GLY A 48 -14.15 10.19 12.57
CA GLY A 48 -13.45 10.41 13.82
C GLY A 48 -12.49 9.26 14.16
N PHE A 49 -11.38 9.56 14.84
CA PHE A 49 -10.28 8.63 15.12
C PHE A 49 -10.73 7.28 15.69
N LEU A 50 -11.74 7.27 16.57
CA LEU A 50 -12.26 6.04 17.17
C LEU A 50 -13.01 5.16 16.17
N ILE A 51 -13.72 5.77 15.21
CA ILE A 51 -14.47 5.05 14.18
C ILE A 51 -13.49 4.47 13.17
N THR A 52 -12.45 5.22 12.80
CA THR A 52 -11.41 4.73 11.89
C THR A 52 -10.60 3.60 12.50
N LEU A 53 -10.20 3.70 13.77
CA LEU A 53 -9.56 2.57 14.46
C LEU A 53 -10.48 1.37 14.62
N GLY A 54 -11.72 1.58 15.08
CA GLY A 54 -12.69 0.50 15.26
C GLY A 54 -13.00 -0.22 13.96
N GLY A 55 -13.25 0.53 12.88
CA GLY A 55 -13.47 0.01 11.54
C GLY A 55 -12.24 -0.72 11.00
N TYR A 56 -11.05 -0.13 11.14
CA TYR A 56 -9.79 -0.73 10.71
C TYR A 56 -9.52 -2.06 11.42
N PHE A 57 -9.52 -2.09 12.75
CA PHE A 57 -9.25 -3.31 13.51
C PHE A 57 -10.37 -4.34 13.34
N GLY A 58 -11.63 -3.92 13.23
CA GLY A 58 -12.75 -4.82 12.98
C GLY A 58 -12.66 -5.50 11.61
N LEU A 59 -12.37 -4.72 10.56
CA LEU A 59 -12.19 -5.25 9.21
C LEU A 59 -10.89 -6.07 9.08
N LEU A 60 -9.82 -5.68 9.77
CA LEU A 60 -8.57 -6.43 9.81
C LEU A 60 -8.73 -7.79 10.52
N TYR A 61 -9.51 -7.83 11.59
CA TYR A 61 -9.88 -9.09 12.23
C TYR A 61 -10.72 -9.95 11.27
N LEU A 62 -11.66 -9.34 10.55
CA LEU A 62 -12.50 -10.05 9.58
C LEU A 62 -11.68 -10.64 8.42
N THR A 63 -10.74 -9.88 7.86
CA THR A 63 -9.84 -10.37 6.81
C THR A 63 -8.96 -11.51 7.32
N HIS A 64 -8.43 -11.39 8.54
CA HIS A 64 -7.64 -12.46 9.14
C HIS A 64 -8.48 -13.72 9.38
N LYS A 65 -9.73 -13.58 9.82
CA LYS A 65 -10.67 -14.69 10.06
C LYS A 65 -11.06 -15.40 8.75
N LEU A 66 -11.24 -14.65 7.66
CA LEU A 66 -11.66 -15.18 6.36
C LEU A 66 -10.49 -15.46 5.39
N ARG A 67 -9.24 -15.39 5.85
CA ARG A 67 -8.03 -15.49 5.01
C ARG A 67 -7.92 -16.76 4.14
N ASN A 68 -8.52 -17.86 4.58
CA ASN A 68 -8.49 -19.15 3.87
C ASN A 68 -9.79 -19.44 3.11
N SER A 69 -10.63 -18.42 2.88
CA SER A 69 -11.92 -18.54 2.19
C SER A 69 -12.05 -17.50 1.08
N ALA A 70 -12.91 -17.78 0.08
CA ALA A 70 -13.25 -16.82 -0.98
C ALA A 70 -13.82 -15.51 -0.41
N GLY A 71 -14.49 -15.58 0.76
CA GLY A 71 -14.96 -14.38 1.46
C GLY A 71 -13.84 -13.45 1.95
N GLY A 72 -12.61 -13.94 2.06
CA GLY A 72 -11.44 -13.13 2.39
C GLY A 72 -11.16 -12.05 1.34
N ILE A 73 -11.45 -12.32 0.06
CA ILE A 73 -11.31 -11.34 -1.02
C ILE A 73 -12.24 -10.16 -0.76
N LEU A 74 -13.53 -10.42 -0.50
CA LEU A 74 -14.49 -9.37 -0.17
C LEU A 74 -14.10 -8.59 1.08
N ALA A 75 -13.60 -9.27 2.12
CA ALA A 75 -13.12 -8.61 3.32
C ALA A 75 -11.92 -7.69 3.05
N VAL A 76 -11.00 -8.08 2.16
CA VAL A 76 -9.85 -7.24 1.77
C VAL A 76 -10.34 -6.02 1.01
N PHE A 77 -11.26 -6.18 0.05
CA PHE A 77 -11.87 -5.04 -0.64
C PHE A 77 -12.61 -4.11 0.34
N ALA A 78 -13.35 -4.66 1.30
CA ALA A 78 -14.00 -3.84 2.33
C ALA A 78 -12.99 -3.05 3.17
N LEU A 79 -11.90 -3.69 3.61
CA LEU A 79 -10.83 -3.05 4.36
C LEU A 79 -10.14 -1.96 3.52
N THR A 80 -9.72 -2.26 2.30
CA THR A 80 -9.01 -1.31 1.44
C THR A 80 -9.91 -0.16 0.99
N GLY A 81 -11.18 -0.43 0.70
CA GLY A 81 -12.17 0.60 0.40
C GLY A 81 -12.45 1.51 1.58
N PHE A 82 -12.60 0.95 2.79
CA PHE A 82 -12.73 1.73 4.02
C PHE A 82 -11.51 2.64 4.22
N MET A 83 -10.30 2.10 4.07
CA MET A 83 -9.08 2.92 4.13
C MET A 83 -9.05 4.01 3.06
N GLY A 84 -9.46 3.71 1.82
CA GLY A 84 -9.59 4.69 0.75
C GLY A 84 -10.57 5.82 1.10
N LEU A 85 -11.75 5.49 1.65
CA LEU A 85 -12.72 6.47 2.13
C LEU A 85 -12.13 7.38 3.22
N THR A 86 -11.36 6.82 4.16
CA THR A 86 -10.73 7.62 5.23
C THR A 86 -9.61 8.53 4.73
N LEU A 87 -8.98 8.19 3.61
CA LEU A 87 -7.96 9.01 2.96
C LEU A 87 -8.56 10.19 2.18
N GLY A 88 -9.81 10.10 1.72
CA GLY A 88 -10.47 11.15 0.93
C GLY A 88 -10.44 12.55 1.58
N PRO A 89 -10.81 12.72 2.86
CA PRO A 89 -10.77 14.01 3.54
C PRO A 89 -9.35 14.55 3.73
N ILE A 90 -8.38 13.65 3.96
CA ILE A 90 -6.96 14.00 4.07
C ILE A 90 -6.48 14.55 2.72
N ILE A 91 -6.75 13.85 1.63
CA ILE A 91 -6.44 14.27 0.26
C ILE A 91 -7.12 15.62 -0.06
N GLY A 92 -8.39 15.76 0.31
CA GLY A 92 -9.14 17.02 0.16
C GLY A 92 -8.44 18.20 0.84
N SER A 93 -7.89 18.01 2.04
CA SER A 93 -7.17 19.08 2.73
C SER A 93 -5.92 19.56 1.96
N TYR A 94 -5.17 18.65 1.34
CA TYR A 94 -4.03 19.00 0.47
C TYR A 94 -4.46 19.74 -0.80
N THR A 95 -5.62 19.40 -1.39
CA THR A 95 -6.14 20.16 -2.54
C THR A 95 -6.53 21.60 -2.20
N THR A 96 -6.97 21.84 -0.97
CA THR A 96 -7.34 23.19 -0.51
C THR A 96 -6.17 23.99 0.04
N ALA A 97 -5.14 23.32 0.56
CA ALA A 97 -3.96 23.96 1.15
C ALA A 97 -2.95 24.42 0.09
N PHE A 98 -2.90 23.76 -1.07
CA PHE A 98 -1.95 24.06 -2.13
C PHE A 98 -2.68 24.37 -3.44
N SER A 99 -2.26 25.43 -4.14
CA SER A 99 -2.84 25.83 -5.43
C SER A 99 -2.69 24.76 -6.52
N ASN A 100 -1.69 23.89 -6.42
CA ASN A 100 -1.42 22.75 -7.29
C ASN A 100 -1.71 21.39 -6.62
N GLY A 101 -2.56 21.35 -5.59
CA GLY A 101 -2.74 20.14 -4.78
C GLY A 101 -3.25 18.93 -5.58
N SER A 102 -4.17 19.12 -6.53
CA SER A 102 -4.67 18.03 -7.40
C SER A 102 -3.57 17.39 -8.25
N GLU A 103 -2.70 18.21 -8.84
CA GLU A 103 -1.54 17.76 -9.61
C GLU A 103 -0.52 17.04 -8.71
N LEU A 104 -0.26 17.58 -7.51
CA LEU A 104 0.64 16.96 -6.53
C LEU A 104 0.16 15.56 -6.12
N ILE A 105 -1.15 15.39 -5.88
CA ILE A 105 -1.76 14.10 -5.56
C ILE A 105 -1.66 13.14 -6.75
N ALA A 106 -1.97 13.61 -7.97
CA ALA A 106 -1.89 12.80 -9.17
C ALA A 106 -0.45 12.33 -9.44
N MET A 107 0.54 13.22 -9.26
CA MET A 107 1.96 12.89 -9.35
C MET A 107 2.38 11.89 -8.27
N ALA A 108 1.98 12.10 -7.00
CA ALA A 108 2.31 11.19 -5.92
C ALA A 108 1.73 9.79 -6.15
N MET A 109 0.45 9.70 -6.51
CA MET A 109 -0.22 8.43 -6.80
C MET A 109 0.42 7.72 -7.99
N THR A 110 0.68 8.43 -9.08
CA THR A 110 1.31 7.87 -10.28
C THR A 110 2.76 7.46 -10.00
N GLY A 111 3.51 8.29 -9.27
CA GLY A 111 4.89 8.01 -8.87
C GLY A 111 4.99 6.75 -8.00
N THR A 112 4.17 6.63 -6.96
CA THR A 112 4.13 5.43 -6.13
C THR A 112 3.69 4.20 -6.92
N GLY A 113 2.66 4.33 -7.77
CA GLY A 113 2.18 3.22 -8.61
C GLY A 113 3.24 2.74 -9.60
N THR A 114 3.94 3.67 -10.26
CA THR A 114 5.01 3.35 -11.23
C THR A 114 6.21 2.70 -10.55
N ILE A 115 6.67 3.23 -9.41
CA ILE A 115 7.74 2.62 -8.61
C ILE A 115 7.35 1.20 -8.19
N PHE A 116 6.16 1.04 -7.61
CA PHE A 116 5.68 -0.27 -7.16
C PHE A 116 5.64 -1.29 -8.31
N LEU A 117 5.09 -0.91 -9.47
CA LEU A 117 5.02 -1.79 -10.64
C LEU A 117 6.41 -2.12 -11.21
N ALA A 118 7.30 -1.12 -11.30
CA ALA A 118 8.65 -1.31 -11.82
C ALA A 118 9.48 -2.25 -10.94
N LEU A 119 9.50 -2.04 -9.61
CA LEU A 119 10.22 -2.90 -8.68
C LEU A 119 9.56 -4.28 -8.54
N SER A 120 8.23 -4.36 -8.57
CA SER A 120 7.51 -5.63 -8.61
C SER A 120 7.92 -6.48 -9.82
N PHE A 121 7.94 -5.87 -11.01
CA PHE A 121 8.35 -6.55 -12.23
C PHE A 121 9.84 -6.95 -12.18
N TYR A 122 10.71 -6.05 -11.70
CA TYR A 122 12.14 -6.33 -11.53
C TYR A 122 12.38 -7.52 -10.60
N ALA A 123 11.71 -7.58 -9.45
CA ALA A 123 11.84 -8.67 -8.50
C ALA A 123 11.40 -10.02 -9.11
N LEU A 124 10.31 -10.03 -9.90
CA LEU A 124 9.82 -11.22 -10.58
C LEU A 124 10.77 -11.72 -11.68
N VAL A 125 11.29 -10.82 -12.53
CA VAL A 125 12.16 -11.19 -13.66
C VAL A 125 13.58 -11.53 -13.20
N SER A 126 14.09 -10.82 -12.18
CA SER A 126 15.45 -11.04 -11.69
C SER A 126 15.63 -12.42 -11.06
N GLY A 127 14.57 -13.04 -10.51
CA GLY A 127 14.65 -14.34 -9.84
C GLY A 127 15.63 -14.41 -8.65
N LYS A 128 16.09 -13.26 -8.15
CA LYS A 128 17.03 -13.15 -7.03
C LYS A 128 16.29 -13.31 -5.70
N ASP A 129 16.94 -13.98 -4.76
CA ASP A 129 16.50 -13.99 -3.37
C ASP A 129 16.96 -12.71 -2.67
N PHE A 130 16.00 -11.92 -2.16
CA PHE A 130 16.24 -10.68 -1.43
C PHE A 130 16.19 -10.86 0.09
N SER A 131 16.14 -12.09 0.61
CA SER A 131 16.07 -12.39 2.05
C SER A 131 17.16 -11.68 2.88
N PHE A 132 18.36 -11.46 2.29
CA PHE A 132 19.45 -10.70 2.91
C PHE A 132 19.07 -9.25 3.28
N MET A 133 18.14 -8.63 2.55
CA MET A 133 17.72 -7.24 2.79
C MET A 133 16.71 -7.09 3.93
N SER A 134 16.10 -8.19 4.40
CA SER A 134 15.03 -8.15 5.43
C SER A 134 15.46 -7.45 6.73
N GLY A 135 16.68 -7.72 7.20
CA GLY A 135 17.24 -7.07 8.40
C GLY A 135 17.48 -5.57 8.22
N PHE A 136 18.04 -5.18 7.06
CA PHE A 136 18.26 -3.77 6.72
C PHE A 136 16.94 -3.00 6.57
N LEU A 137 15.96 -3.57 5.87
CA LEU A 137 14.64 -2.93 5.68
C LEU A 137 13.92 -2.74 7.03
N THR A 138 13.94 -3.77 7.89
CA THR A 138 13.31 -3.68 9.22
C THR A 138 13.97 -2.61 10.08
N ALA A 139 15.31 -2.59 10.14
CA ALA A 139 16.05 -1.56 10.88
C ALA A 139 15.82 -0.16 10.28
N GLY A 140 15.85 -0.04 8.95
CA GLY A 140 15.60 1.21 8.25
C GLY A 140 14.22 1.79 8.53
N ILE A 141 13.18 0.96 8.52
CA ILE A 141 11.80 1.37 8.84
C ILE A 141 11.72 1.89 10.28
N LEU A 142 12.34 1.20 11.25
CA LEU A 142 12.37 1.65 12.64
C LEU A 142 13.09 3.00 12.78
N VAL A 143 14.24 3.18 12.12
CA VAL A 143 14.99 4.44 12.14
C VAL A 143 14.18 5.57 11.50
N ALA A 144 13.58 5.33 10.32
CA ALA A 144 12.75 6.31 9.64
C ALA A 144 11.51 6.70 10.46
N PHE A 145 10.92 5.75 11.18
CA PHE A 145 9.79 5.99 12.07
C PHE A 145 10.17 6.87 13.26
N LEU A 146 11.29 6.58 13.94
CA LEU A 146 11.82 7.42 15.02
C LEU A 146 12.19 8.83 14.52
N ALA A 147 12.80 8.91 13.34
CA ALA A 147 13.10 10.19 12.70
C ALA A 147 11.83 10.97 12.33
N GLY A 148 10.74 10.29 11.96
CA GLY A 148 9.43 10.90 11.72
C GLY A 148 8.81 11.50 12.99
N ILE A 149 8.92 10.80 14.13
CA ILE A 149 8.50 11.34 15.42
C ILE A 149 9.34 12.57 15.77
N ALA A 150 10.66 12.51 15.59
CA ALA A 150 11.52 13.67 15.80
C ALA A 150 11.15 14.84 14.88
N ALA A 151 10.87 14.58 13.60
CA ALA A 151 10.46 15.59 12.64
C ALA A 151 9.17 16.31 13.06
N TYR A 152 8.24 15.60 13.68
CA TYR A 152 7.01 16.18 14.23
C TYR A 152 7.27 17.16 15.38
N PHE A 153 8.15 16.80 16.33
CA PHE A 153 8.46 17.67 17.47
C PHE A 153 9.37 18.86 17.11
N PHE A 154 10.34 18.66 16.24
CA PHE A 154 11.29 19.72 15.86
C PHE A 154 10.78 20.62 14.74
N ALA A 155 9.73 20.20 14.01
CA ALA A 155 9.11 20.95 12.90
C ALA A 155 10.11 21.46 11.83
N ILE A 156 11.23 20.74 11.62
CA ILE A 156 12.26 21.12 10.65
C ILE A 156 11.83 20.63 9.25
N PRO A 157 11.59 21.54 8.26
CA PRO A 157 11.10 21.15 6.94
C PRO A 157 12.03 20.19 6.20
N ALA A 158 13.34 20.41 6.28
CA ALA A 158 14.33 19.54 5.64
C ALA A 158 14.31 18.11 6.20
N LEU A 159 14.05 17.96 7.51
CA LEU A 159 13.95 16.65 8.14
C LEU A 159 12.69 15.91 7.69
N SER A 160 11.54 16.61 7.58
CA SER A 160 10.28 16.02 7.09
C SER A 160 10.39 15.52 5.64
N LEU A 161 11.05 16.27 4.76
CA LEU A 161 11.31 15.85 3.38
C LEU A 161 12.22 14.62 3.33
N THR A 162 13.31 14.63 4.11
CA THR A 162 14.26 13.51 4.19
C THR A 162 13.58 12.24 4.68
N VAL A 163 12.76 12.34 5.74
CA VAL A 163 11.98 11.21 6.28
C VAL A 163 11.01 10.68 5.22
N SER A 164 10.32 11.57 4.51
CA SER A 164 9.38 11.17 3.46
C SER A 164 10.08 10.41 2.32
N ALA A 165 11.24 10.91 1.86
CA ALA A 165 12.06 10.23 0.85
C ALA A 165 12.59 8.88 1.34
N ALA A 166 13.02 8.79 2.60
CA ALA A 166 13.46 7.54 3.21
C ALA A 166 12.32 6.50 3.25
N PHE A 167 11.10 6.90 3.61
CA PHE A 167 9.94 6.01 3.58
C PHE A 167 9.61 5.54 2.16
N ILE A 168 9.64 6.42 1.15
CA ILE A 168 9.40 6.01 -0.25
C ILE A 168 10.41 4.93 -0.68
N LEU A 169 11.70 5.13 -0.36
CA LEU A 169 12.75 4.15 -0.67
C LEU A 169 12.52 2.84 0.08
N LEU A 170 12.33 2.89 1.40
CA LEU A 170 12.17 1.70 2.24
C LEU A 170 10.88 0.91 1.94
N MET A 171 9.81 1.57 1.52
CA MET A 171 8.56 0.90 1.12
C MET A 171 8.62 0.35 -0.31
N SER A 172 9.64 0.72 -1.10
CA SER A 172 9.82 0.24 -2.47
C SER A 172 10.62 -1.07 -2.58
N GLY A 173 11.41 -1.40 -1.55
CA GLY A 173 12.21 -2.63 -1.46
C GLY A 173 11.56 -3.68 -0.57
#